data_AF-A0A9D5CUR2-F1
#
_entry.id   AF-A0A9D5CUR2-F1
#
_cell.length_a   1.000
_cell.length_b   1.000
_cell.length_c   1.000
_cell.angle_alpha   90.00
_cell.angle_beta   90.00
_cell.angle_gamma   90.00
#
_symmetry.space_group_name_H-M   'P 1'
#
loop_
_entity.id
_entity.type
_entity.pdbx_description
1 polymer ?
#
loop_
_entity_poly.entity_id
_entity_poly.type
_entity_poly.pdbx_seq_one_letter_code
_entity_poly.pdbx_strand_id
1 'polypeptide(L)'
;MTSSKVLPLLLLLLLPSAALAASISATPLILTKSSREITIKWTRIESPSDLDWLGIYSPSNSPDDHFIGYRFLNGSDTWHTGSGSISIPLVNTRSDYQFRIFRWTRDEVNYRHHDHDHNPLPGTRHRLAGSTTVRFENAEGPDQVHLAFTDRVDEMRVMFVTGKRSDAGVEYGLDPSLVGRRVVATTVTRYERSDMCDSPANSSLGWRDPGFIHDGVMTGLDPGKRLVVMLLAGVRSTALYLPTQ
;
A
#
# COMPACT_ATOMS: atom_id res chain seq x y z
N MET A 1 49.66 68.37 8.85
CA MET A 1 48.80 67.88 7.74
C MET A 1 49.29 66.51 7.33
N THR A 2 48.70 65.44 7.86
CA THR A 2 48.91 64.07 7.36
C THR A 2 47.56 63.36 7.43
N SER A 3 46.90 63.29 6.27
CA SER A 3 45.60 62.66 6.10
C SER A 3 45.78 61.15 6.04
N SER A 4 45.24 60.45 7.04
CA SER A 4 45.19 58.99 7.09
C SER A 4 44.11 58.48 6.13
N LYS A 5 44.50 57.76 5.08
CA LYS A 5 43.58 57.01 4.22
C LYS A 5 43.34 55.64 4.84
N VAL A 6 42.17 55.46 5.46
CA VAL A 6 41.69 54.15 5.91
C VAL A 6 40.94 53.51 4.74
N LEU A 7 41.44 52.37 4.27
CA LEU A 7 40.81 51.55 3.24
C LEU A 7 39.78 50.63 3.93
N PRO A 8 38.49 50.65 3.54
CA PRO A 8 37.48 49.81 4.20
C PRO A 8 37.62 48.36 3.74
N LEU A 9 37.82 47.46 4.69
CA LEU A 9 37.77 46.02 4.48
C LEU A 9 36.30 45.61 4.29
N LEU A 10 35.93 45.27 3.06
CA LEU A 10 34.60 44.76 2.72
C LEU A 10 34.46 43.33 3.25
N LEU A 11 33.78 43.16 4.39
CA LEU A 11 33.45 41.86 4.95
C LEU A 11 32.32 41.23 4.11
N LEU A 12 32.67 40.27 3.24
CA LEU A 12 31.69 39.47 2.51
C LEU A 12 30.93 38.58 3.50
N LEU A 13 29.68 38.94 3.81
CA LEU A 13 28.74 38.09 4.54
C LEU A 13 28.39 36.88 3.65
N LEU A 14 29.09 35.75 3.87
CA LEU A 14 28.67 34.44 3.37
C LEU A 14 27.36 34.07 4.08
N LEU A 15 26.23 34.34 3.43
CA LEU A 15 24.95 33.78 3.84
C LEU A 15 25.07 32.24 3.72
N PRO A 16 24.77 31.48 4.78
CA PRO A 16 24.73 30.03 4.67
C PRO A 16 23.65 29.68 3.65
N SER A 17 24.06 29.05 2.54
CA SER A 17 23.12 28.45 1.59
C SER A 17 22.30 27.43 2.37
N ALA A 18 21.01 27.70 2.57
CA ALA A 18 20.12 26.74 3.21
C ALA A 18 20.14 25.47 2.36
N ALA A 19 20.74 24.40 2.89
CA ALA A 19 20.79 23.12 2.20
C ALA A 19 19.34 22.69 1.89
N LEU A 20 19.04 22.48 0.61
CA LEU A 20 17.72 22.06 0.19
C LEU A 20 17.49 20.62 0.69
N ALA A 21 16.53 20.45 1.59
CA ALA A 21 16.20 19.14 2.15
C ALA A 21 15.86 18.09 1.07
N ALA A 22 16.16 16.83 1.39
CA ALA A 22 15.77 15.67 0.60
C ALA A 22 14.27 15.72 0.30
N SER A 23 13.88 15.31 -0.90
CA SER A 23 12.47 15.26 -1.29
C SER A 23 12.12 13.96 -1.96
N ILE A 24 10.85 13.60 -1.81
CA ILE A 24 10.24 12.42 -2.39
C ILE A 24 8.87 12.80 -2.94
N SER A 25 8.52 12.27 -4.11
CA SER A 25 7.21 12.39 -4.73
C SER A 25 6.71 11.03 -5.19
N ALA A 26 5.40 10.88 -5.26
CA ALA A 26 4.73 9.64 -5.62
C ALA A 26 3.63 9.96 -6.64
N THR A 27 3.62 9.26 -7.77
CA THR A 27 2.67 9.53 -8.88
C THR A 27 2.21 8.21 -9.51
N PRO A 28 0.90 8.01 -9.74
CA PRO A 28 -0.21 8.93 -9.43
C PRO A 28 -0.57 8.94 -7.93
N LEU A 29 -1.28 9.97 -7.48
CA LEU A 29 -1.79 10.07 -6.09
C LEU A 29 -3.09 9.29 -5.86
N ILE A 30 -3.81 8.96 -6.95
CA ILE A 30 -5.05 8.20 -6.92
C ILE A 30 -4.87 6.99 -7.85
N LEU A 31 -4.99 5.79 -7.28
CA LEU A 31 -4.90 4.52 -8.00
C LEU A 31 -6.30 3.95 -8.28
N THR A 32 -6.42 3.20 -9.36
CA THR A 32 -7.67 2.53 -9.77
C THR A 32 -7.46 1.01 -9.82
N LYS A 33 -8.54 0.24 -9.99
CA LYS A 33 -8.42 -1.22 -10.17
C LYS A 33 -7.64 -1.61 -11.43
N SER A 34 -7.59 -0.75 -12.46
CA SER A 34 -6.86 -0.99 -13.70
C SER A 34 -5.44 -0.41 -13.71
N SER A 35 -5.14 0.57 -12.85
CA SER A 35 -3.82 1.18 -12.72
C SER A 35 -3.38 1.18 -11.26
N ARG A 36 -2.54 0.19 -10.93
CA ARG A 36 -2.01 -0.05 -9.58
C ARG A 36 -0.53 0.27 -9.42
N GLU A 37 0.14 0.59 -10.53
CA GLU A 37 1.55 0.92 -10.53
C GLU A 37 1.73 2.36 -10.06
N ILE A 38 2.69 2.56 -9.15
CA ILE A 38 3.09 3.89 -8.70
C ILE A 38 4.57 4.10 -8.97
N THR A 39 4.93 5.30 -9.42
CA THR A 39 6.32 5.74 -9.52
C THR A 39 6.65 6.67 -8.37
N ILE A 40 7.65 6.27 -7.59
CA ILE A 40 8.25 7.07 -6.53
C ILE A 40 9.54 7.67 -7.07
N LYS A 41 9.73 8.98 -6.90
CA LYS A 41 10.96 9.68 -7.26
C LYS A 41 11.51 10.40 -6.04
N TRP A 42 12.84 10.47 -5.93
CA TRP A 42 13.49 11.26 -4.90
C TRP A 42 14.64 12.08 -5.47
N THR A 43 14.99 13.15 -4.76
CA THR A 43 16.13 14.01 -5.08
C THR A 43 16.74 14.60 -3.81
N ARG A 44 18.00 15.03 -3.91
CA ARG A 44 18.74 15.74 -2.85
C ARG A 44 18.98 14.91 -1.59
N ILE A 45 19.23 13.61 -1.75
CA ILE A 45 19.82 12.81 -0.67
C ILE A 45 21.31 13.15 -0.60
N GLU A 46 21.73 13.78 0.50
CA GLU A 46 23.14 14.11 0.72
C GLU A 46 23.91 12.89 1.16
N SER A 47 25.10 12.67 0.59
CA SER A 47 25.95 11.49 0.85
C SER A 47 25.17 10.16 0.75
N PRO A 48 24.62 9.81 -0.44
CA PRO A 48 23.84 8.59 -0.61
C PRO A 48 24.62 7.34 -0.20
N SER A 49 23.93 6.40 0.42
CA SER A 49 24.49 5.10 0.79
C SER A 49 23.72 3.95 0.13
N ASP A 50 24.41 2.83 -0.07
CA ASP A 50 23.81 1.57 -0.50
C ASP A 50 22.78 1.00 0.48
N LEU A 51 22.76 1.52 1.72
CA LEU A 51 21.81 1.16 2.78
C LEU A 51 20.66 2.17 2.93
N ASP A 52 20.67 3.30 2.21
CA ASP A 52 19.51 4.20 2.20
C ASP A 52 18.32 3.45 1.58
N TRP A 53 17.13 3.60 2.16
CA TRP A 53 15.98 2.77 1.82
C TRP A 53 14.65 3.52 1.84
N LEU A 54 13.71 3.02 1.06
CA LEU A 54 12.33 3.45 0.93
C LEU A 54 11.43 2.54 1.77
N GLY A 55 10.77 3.09 2.77
CA GLY A 55 9.72 2.41 3.54
C GLY A 55 8.34 2.68 2.96
N ILE A 56 7.50 1.64 2.98
CA ILE A 56 6.11 1.64 2.50
C ILE A 56 5.21 1.54 3.72
N TYR A 57 4.29 2.50 3.89
CA TYR A 57 3.42 2.59 5.06
C TYR A 57 1.96 2.61 4.63
N SER A 58 1.14 1.76 5.26
CA SER A 58 -0.31 1.82 5.16
C SER A 58 -0.93 1.33 6.47
N PRO A 59 -1.68 2.16 7.22
CA PRO A 59 -2.10 3.54 6.88
C PRO A 59 -0.92 4.52 6.85
N SER A 60 -1.11 5.65 6.17
CA SER A 60 -0.07 6.67 5.97
C SER A 60 0.47 7.28 7.27
N ASN A 61 -0.32 7.24 8.35
CA ASN A 61 0.03 7.74 9.69
C ASN A 61 0.72 6.69 10.59
N SER A 62 1.06 5.51 10.05
CA SER A 62 1.77 4.48 10.82
C SER A 62 3.08 5.03 11.40
N PRO A 63 3.50 4.59 12.61
CA PRO A 63 4.85 4.85 13.13
C PRO A 63 5.95 4.42 12.16
N ASP A 64 7.14 5.03 12.26
CA ASP A 64 8.26 4.74 11.34
C ASP A 64 8.75 3.28 11.43
N ASP A 65 8.65 2.64 12.60
CA ASP A 65 8.97 1.22 12.80
C ASP A 65 7.86 0.24 12.35
N HIS A 66 6.75 0.74 11.80
CA HIS A 66 5.58 -0.04 11.37
C HIS A 66 5.40 -0.09 9.84
N PHE A 67 6.49 -0.03 9.08
CA PHE A 67 6.44 -0.21 7.63
C PHE A 67 5.92 -1.61 7.26
N ILE A 68 5.18 -1.70 6.15
CA ILE A 68 4.62 -2.96 5.63
C ILE A 68 5.49 -3.57 4.53
N GLY A 69 6.53 -2.83 4.11
CA GLY A 69 7.48 -3.26 3.10
C GLY A 69 8.54 -2.20 2.90
N TYR A 70 9.65 -2.59 2.28
CA TYR A 70 10.77 -1.70 2.01
C TYR A 70 11.46 -2.03 0.68
N ARG A 71 12.23 -1.08 0.15
CA ARG A 71 13.14 -1.24 -0.98
C ARG A 71 14.40 -0.42 -0.74
N PHE A 72 15.58 -0.98 -0.97
CA PHE A 72 16.80 -0.17 -0.98
C PHE A 72 16.83 0.78 -2.17
N LEU A 73 17.33 2.00 -1.95
CA LEU A 73 17.44 3.00 -3.02
C LEU A 73 18.51 2.61 -4.05
N ASN A 74 19.47 1.77 -3.66
CA ASN A 74 20.54 1.29 -4.52
C ASN A 74 20.07 0.46 -5.73
N GLY A 75 18.80 0.05 -5.76
CA GLY A 75 18.17 -0.58 -6.91
C GLY A 75 17.88 0.37 -8.08
N SER A 76 18.05 1.70 -7.91
CA SER A 76 17.89 2.69 -8.97
C SER A 76 19.25 3.15 -9.49
N ASP A 77 19.56 3.00 -10.78
CA ASP A 77 20.89 3.33 -11.37
C ASP A 77 21.45 4.73 -11.04
N THR A 78 20.57 5.68 -10.71
CA THR A 78 20.96 7.07 -10.41
C THR A 78 21.14 7.36 -8.93
N TRP A 79 20.92 6.38 -8.04
CA TRP A 79 20.88 6.56 -6.57
C TRP A 79 22.11 7.29 -6.02
N HIS A 80 23.29 7.01 -6.58
CA HIS A 80 24.58 7.61 -6.21
C HIS A 80 24.59 9.14 -6.33
N THR A 81 23.74 9.69 -7.18
CA THR A 81 23.61 11.14 -7.41
C THR A 81 22.74 11.84 -6.37
N GLY A 82 22.19 11.08 -5.42
CA GLY A 82 21.21 11.55 -4.45
C GLY A 82 19.81 11.70 -5.01
N SER A 83 19.58 11.18 -6.22
CA SER A 83 18.30 11.18 -6.91
C SER A 83 18.02 9.81 -7.52
N GLY A 84 16.76 9.49 -7.74
CA GLY A 84 16.41 8.20 -8.33
C GLY A 84 14.91 7.99 -8.42
N SER A 85 14.54 6.82 -8.92
CA SER A 85 13.13 6.43 -9.02
C SER A 85 12.96 4.93 -8.93
N ILE A 86 11.85 4.52 -8.32
CA ILE A 86 11.40 3.13 -8.25
C ILE A 86 9.91 3.10 -8.62
N SER A 87 9.51 2.11 -9.40
CA SER A 87 8.10 1.79 -9.63
C SER A 87 7.74 0.50 -8.89
N ILE A 88 6.60 0.50 -8.21
CA ILE A 88 6.05 -0.68 -7.53
C ILE A 88 4.54 -0.79 -7.77
N PRO A 89 4.00 -2.01 -7.87
CA PRO A 89 2.56 -2.22 -7.81
C PRO A 89 2.08 -2.13 -6.36
N LEU A 90 0.97 -1.42 -6.11
CA LEU A 90 0.28 -1.44 -4.83
C LEU A 90 -0.97 -2.31 -4.88
N VAL A 91 -1.35 -2.84 -3.72
CA VAL A 91 -2.63 -3.51 -3.52
C VAL A 91 -3.54 -2.63 -2.65
N ASN A 92 -4.85 -2.73 -2.84
CA ASN A 92 -5.78 -2.01 -1.98
C ASN A 92 -5.88 -2.71 -0.62
N THR A 93 -5.34 -2.06 0.42
CA THR A 93 -5.38 -2.51 1.82
C THR A 93 -6.44 -1.78 2.63
N ARG A 94 -7.38 -1.07 1.97
CA ARG A 94 -8.47 -0.27 2.56
C ARG A 94 -8.01 1.01 3.27
N SER A 95 -6.71 1.23 3.37
CA SER A 95 -6.09 2.45 3.90
C SER A 95 -5.26 3.15 2.84
N ASP A 96 -4.90 4.38 3.14
CA ASP A 96 -4.01 5.17 2.31
C ASP A 96 -2.54 4.73 2.50
N TYR A 97 -1.66 5.24 1.64
CA TYR A 97 -0.24 4.93 1.60
C TYR A 97 0.60 6.18 1.80
N GLN A 98 1.73 6.04 2.47
CA GLN A 98 2.83 7.01 2.42
C GLN A 98 4.16 6.29 2.21
N PHE A 99 5.07 6.96 1.50
CA PHE A 99 6.43 6.51 1.29
C PHE A 99 7.38 7.41 2.06
N ARG A 100 8.37 6.82 2.71
CA ARG A 100 9.37 7.55 3.51
C ARG A 100 10.75 7.04 3.19
N ILE A 101 11.72 7.94 3.13
CA ILE A 101 13.12 7.56 2.92
C ILE A 101 13.85 7.67 4.25
N PHE A 102 14.69 6.68 4.53
CA PHE A 102 15.53 6.63 5.70
C PHE A 102 16.97 6.39 5.31
N ARG A 103 17.86 6.91 6.17
CA ARG A 103 19.26 6.54 6.20
C ARG A 103 19.46 5.40 7.18
N TRP A 104 20.16 4.38 6.73
CA TRP A 104 20.65 3.31 7.59
C TRP A 104 22.16 3.22 7.44
N THR A 105 22.88 3.16 8.55
CA THR A 105 24.35 3.12 8.54
C THR A 105 24.84 1.72 8.86
N ARG A 106 26.02 1.35 8.36
CA ARG A 106 26.59 0.00 8.56
C ARG A 106 26.74 -0.34 10.05
N ASP A 107 27.07 0.64 10.87
CA ASP A 107 27.24 0.48 12.33
C ASP A 107 25.90 0.25 13.07
N GLU A 108 24.77 0.58 12.44
CA GLU A 108 23.42 0.38 12.99
C GLU A 108 22.78 -0.94 12.53
N VAL A 109 23.48 -1.74 11.71
CA VAL A 109 22.93 -2.99 11.21
C VAL A 109 22.88 -4.04 12.32
N ASN A 110 21.67 -4.48 12.66
CA ASN A 110 21.47 -5.56 13.61
C ASN A 110 21.36 -6.91 12.88
N TYR A 111 22.48 -7.64 12.77
CA TYR A 111 22.57 -8.98 12.18
C TYR A 111 21.90 -10.10 13.00
N ARG A 112 21.14 -9.77 14.06
CA ARG A 112 20.29 -10.72 14.79
C ARG A 112 18.81 -10.51 14.52
N HIS A 113 18.43 -9.43 13.83
CA HIS A 113 17.04 -9.09 13.57
C HIS A 113 16.77 -9.11 12.07
N HIS A 114 16.25 -10.23 11.59
CA HIS A 114 16.08 -10.50 10.16
C HIS A 114 14.61 -10.56 9.77
N ASP A 115 14.34 -10.32 8.50
CA ASP A 115 13.06 -10.66 7.88
C ASP A 115 12.96 -12.18 7.61
N HIS A 116 11.81 -12.59 7.05
CA HIS A 116 11.54 -13.99 6.69
C HIS A 116 12.59 -14.57 5.72
N ASP A 117 13.19 -13.72 4.89
CA ASP A 117 14.16 -14.12 3.87
C ASP A 117 15.61 -14.01 4.39
N HIS A 118 15.78 -13.87 5.72
CA HIS A 118 17.05 -13.76 6.43
C HIS A 118 17.87 -12.50 6.11
N ASN A 119 17.24 -11.43 5.62
CA ASN A 119 17.91 -10.15 5.45
C ASN A 119 17.80 -9.32 6.74
N PRO A 120 18.87 -8.62 7.17
CA PRO A 120 18.80 -7.67 8.27
C PRO A 120 17.72 -6.60 8.02
N LEU A 121 16.80 -6.44 8.99
CA LEU A 121 15.72 -5.46 8.89
C LEU A 121 16.26 -4.03 9.03
N PRO A 122 15.88 -3.11 8.12
CA PRO A 122 16.46 -1.78 8.11
C PRO A 122 15.96 -0.93 9.28
N GLY A 123 16.88 -0.15 9.87
CA GLY A 123 16.58 0.77 10.96
C GLY A 123 15.87 2.04 10.48
N THR A 124 15.00 2.59 11.35
CA THR A 124 14.11 3.72 11.04
C THR A 124 14.49 5.03 11.73
N ARG A 125 15.67 5.07 12.37
CA ARG A 125 16.11 6.19 13.21
C ARG A 125 16.26 7.51 12.44
N HIS A 126 16.72 7.46 11.19
CA HIS A 126 17.11 8.65 10.44
C HIS A 126 16.19 8.87 9.25
N ARG A 127 14.99 9.38 9.50
CA ARG A 127 14.06 9.75 8.42
C ARG A 127 14.56 10.97 7.66
N LEU A 128 14.74 10.84 6.35
CA LEU A 128 15.20 11.91 5.46
C LEU A 128 14.04 12.68 4.82
N ALA A 129 12.99 11.97 4.39
CA ALA A 129 11.85 12.59 3.70
C ALA A 129 10.58 11.73 3.78
N GLY A 130 9.42 12.32 3.45
CA GLY A 130 8.14 11.64 3.32
C GLY A 130 7.32 12.17 2.17
N SER A 131 6.64 11.29 1.44
CA SER A 131 5.79 11.66 0.31
C SER A 131 4.46 12.24 0.79
N THR A 132 3.74 12.87 -0.12
CA THR A 132 2.29 13.00 0.02
C THR A 132 1.63 11.63 0.05
N THR A 133 0.43 11.59 0.61
CA THR A 133 -0.38 10.38 0.70
C THR A 133 -0.92 9.97 -0.67
N VAL A 134 -0.94 8.65 -0.91
CA VAL A 134 -1.53 8.01 -2.10
C VAL A 134 -2.71 7.16 -1.65
N ARG A 135 -3.79 7.10 -2.44
CA ARG A 135 -4.97 6.29 -2.11
C ARG A 135 -5.56 5.58 -3.32
N PHE A 136 -6.29 4.51 -3.07
CA PHE A 136 -7.17 3.93 -4.07
C PHE A 136 -8.46 4.75 -4.18
N GLU A 137 -8.95 4.98 -5.40
CA GLU A 137 -10.20 5.71 -5.66
C GLU A 137 -11.38 5.08 -4.91
N ASN A 138 -11.43 3.75 -4.86
CA ASN A 138 -12.47 2.98 -4.18
C ASN A 138 -11.84 2.05 -3.13
N ALA A 139 -11.13 2.63 -2.15
CA ALA A 139 -10.45 1.85 -1.11
C ALA A 139 -11.43 0.97 -0.28
N GLU A 140 -12.67 1.43 -0.10
CA GLU A 140 -13.67 0.80 0.75
C GLU A 140 -14.59 -0.19 0.03
N GLY A 141 -14.63 -0.16 -1.31
CA GLY A 141 -15.50 -1.03 -2.10
C GLY A 141 -15.05 -2.49 -2.10
N PRO A 142 -15.84 -3.39 -2.73
CA PRO A 142 -15.53 -4.80 -2.80
C PRO A 142 -14.19 -5.07 -3.49
N ASP A 143 -13.34 -5.86 -2.85
CA ASP A 143 -12.06 -6.33 -3.39
C ASP A 143 -11.74 -7.75 -2.88
N GLN A 144 -10.62 -8.32 -3.32
CA GLN A 144 -10.10 -9.62 -2.89
C GLN A 144 -11.15 -10.73 -3.01
N VAL A 145 -11.72 -10.85 -4.20
CA VAL A 145 -12.81 -11.79 -4.46
C VAL A 145 -12.24 -13.20 -4.59
N HIS A 146 -12.80 -14.13 -3.82
CA HIS A 146 -12.44 -15.54 -3.82
C HIS A 146 -13.68 -16.38 -4.11
N LEU A 147 -13.45 -17.46 -4.85
CA LEU A 147 -14.48 -18.45 -5.15
C LEU A 147 -14.07 -19.78 -4.56
N ALA A 148 -15.05 -20.51 -4.06
CA ALA A 148 -14.86 -21.85 -3.58
C ALA A 148 -16.05 -22.71 -3.97
N PHE A 149 -15.78 -23.97 -4.31
CA PHE A 149 -16.83 -24.97 -4.41
C PHE A 149 -17.47 -25.20 -3.04
N THR A 150 -18.75 -25.55 -3.06
CA THR A 150 -19.44 -26.10 -1.89
C THR A 150 -19.54 -27.62 -2.06
N ASP A 151 -20.24 -28.28 -1.14
CA ASP A 151 -20.52 -29.71 -1.24
C ASP A 151 -21.53 -30.07 -2.36
N ARG A 152 -22.16 -29.06 -2.98
CA ARG A 152 -23.15 -29.24 -4.04
C ARG A 152 -22.65 -28.77 -5.39
N VAL A 153 -22.91 -29.58 -6.42
CA VAL A 153 -22.46 -29.32 -7.80
C VAL A 153 -23.13 -28.11 -8.45
N ASP A 154 -24.30 -27.71 -7.94
CA ASP A 154 -25.07 -26.56 -8.42
C ASP A 154 -24.83 -25.30 -7.58
N GLU A 155 -23.75 -25.26 -6.81
CA GLU A 155 -23.43 -24.17 -5.89
C GLU A 155 -21.98 -23.69 -5.97
N MET A 156 -21.79 -22.41 -5.68
CA MET A 156 -20.46 -21.81 -5.56
C MET A 156 -20.49 -20.70 -4.53
N ARG A 157 -19.58 -20.78 -3.55
CA ARG A 157 -19.37 -19.73 -2.56
C ARG A 157 -18.57 -18.58 -3.17
N VAL A 158 -19.00 -17.36 -2.88
CA VAL A 158 -18.31 -16.12 -3.24
C VAL A 158 -17.97 -15.39 -1.94
N MET A 159 -16.69 -15.11 -1.76
CA MET A 159 -16.19 -14.30 -0.66
C MET A 159 -15.54 -13.04 -1.19
N PHE A 160 -15.72 -11.91 -0.50
CA PHE A 160 -15.03 -10.66 -0.81
C PHE A 160 -14.91 -9.78 0.44
N VAL A 161 -14.07 -8.75 0.35
CA VAL A 161 -13.80 -7.84 1.47
C VAL A 161 -14.20 -6.42 1.12
N THR A 162 -14.80 -5.71 2.08
CA THR A 162 -15.06 -4.26 2.00
C THR A 162 -14.34 -3.53 3.14
N GLY A 163 -14.10 -2.22 2.97
CA GLY A 163 -13.50 -1.38 4.01
C GLY A 163 -14.47 -0.91 5.09
N LYS A 164 -15.77 -0.98 4.84
CA LYS A 164 -16.83 -0.58 5.76
C LYS A 164 -17.95 -1.60 5.77
N ARG A 165 -18.54 -1.80 6.97
CA ARG A 165 -19.72 -2.64 7.11
C ARG A 165 -20.81 -2.13 6.19
N SER A 166 -21.35 -3.02 5.37
CA SER A 166 -22.47 -2.73 4.49
C SER A 166 -23.34 -3.97 4.33
N ASP A 167 -24.61 -3.76 4.02
CA ASP A 167 -25.43 -4.83 3.48
C ASP A 167 -24.96 -5.04 2.04
N ALA A 168 -24.46 -6.24 1.77
CA ALA A 168 -23.87 -6.58 0.49
C ALA A 168 -24.48 -7.86 -0.06
N GLY A 169 -24.54 -7.93 -1.39
CA GLY A 169 -25.09 -9.05 -2.11
C GLY A 169 -24.25 -9.39 -3.33
N VAL A 170 -24.53 -10.56 -3.89
CA VAL A 170 -23.91 -11.06 -5.11
C VAL A 170 -25.02 -11.25 -6.13
N GLU A 171 -24.99 -10.48 -7.20
CA GLU A 171 -25.82 -10.73 -8.37
C GLU A 171 -25.08 -11.63 -9.35
N TYR A 172 -25.79 -12.57 -9.95
CA TYR A 172 -25.18 -13.50 -10.89
C TYR A 172 -26.13 -13.98 -11.97
N GLY A 173 -25.58 -14.26 -13.15
CA GLY A 173 -26.35 -14.77 -14.28
C GLY A 173 -25.47 -15.15 -15.46
N LEU A 174 -26.06 -15.83 -16.44
CA LEU A 174 -25.37 -16.21 -17.68
C LEU A 174 -25.22 -15.04 -18.65
N ASP A 175 -26.15 -14.09 -18.62
CA ASP A 175 -26.13 -12.90 -19.48
C ASP A 175 -25.15 -11.84 -18.92
N PRO A 176 -24.19 -11.33 -19.73
CA PRO A 176 -23.29 -10.26 -19.33
C PRO A 176 -23.97 -8.95 -18.92
N SER A 177 -25.16 -8.67 -19.43
CA SER A 177 -26.01 -7.55 -19.02
C SER A 177 -26.78 -7.82 -17.73
N LEU A 178 -26.66 -9.04 -17.19
CA LEU A 178 -27.35 -9.52 -15.99
C LEU A 178 -28.89 -9.42 -16.09
N VAL A 179 -29.44 -9.54 -17.29
CA VAL A 179 -30.89 -9.74 -17.50
C VAL A 179 -31.28 -11.11 -16.94
N GLY A 180 -32.34 -11.14 -16.12
CA GLY A 180 -32.78 -12.38 -15.46
C GLY A 180 -31.83 -12.90 -14.38
N ARG A 181 -30.90 -12.06 -13.91
CA ARG A 181 -29.95 -12.40 -12.84
C ARG A 181 -30.66 -12.81 -11.54
N ARG A 182 -29.94 -13.60 -10.78
CA ARG A 182 -30.28 -13.98 -9.40
C ARG A 182 -29.45 -13.15 -8.44
N VAL A 183 -29.96 -12.95 -7.24
CA VAL A 183 -29.27 -12.20 -6.18
C VAL A 183 -29.22 -13.06 -4.94
N VAL A 184 -28.05 -13.13 -4.29
CA VAL A 184 -27.89 -13.74 -2.98
C VAL A 184 -27.35 -12.70 -1.99
N ALA A 185 -27.95 -12.63 -0.81
CA ALA A 185 -27.43 -11.82 0.28
C ALA A 185 -26.18 -12.47 0.89
N THR A 186 -25.27 -11.65 1.40
CA THR A 186 -24.08 -12.14 2.11
C THR A 186 -24.25 -12.04 3.61
N THR A 187 -23.61 -12.96 4.32
CA THR A 187 -23.30 -12.78 5.75
C THR A 187 -22.01 -11.97 5.88
N VAL A 188 -21.89 -11.18 6.94
CA VAL A 188 -20.73 -10.29 7.14
C VAL A 188 -20.05 -10.62 8.46
N THR A 189 -18.76 -10.89 8.41
CA THR A 189 -17.93 -11.20 9.58
C THR A 189 -16.63 -10.40 9.54
N ARG A 190 -15.98 -10.29 10.69
CA ARG A 190 -14.60 -9.80 10.83
C ARG A 190 -14.02 -10.42 12.10
N TYR A 191 -12.71 -10.41 12.19
CA TYR A 191 -11.97 -10.68 13.42
C TYR A 191 -11.33 -9.39 13.92
N GLU A 192 -11.07 -9.33 15.21
CA GLU A 192 -10.38 -8.24 15.88
C GLU A 192 -9.00 -8.66 16.36
N ARG A 193 -8.18 -7.68 16.76
CA ARG A 193 -6.83 -7.95 17.27
C ARG A 193 -6.85 -8.88 18.48
N SER A 194 -7.88 -8.74 19.32
CA SER A 194 -8.08 -9.58 20.51
C SER A 194 -8.35 -11.04 20.19
N ASP A 195 -8.75 -11.36 18.96
CA ASP A 195 -8.99 -12.74 18.53
C ASP A 195 -7.69 -13.45 18.12
N MET A 196 -6.58 -12.73 18.00
CA MET A 196 -5.27 -13.29 17.65
C MET A 196 -4.59 -13.89 18.88
N CYS A 197 -4.15 -15.14 18.78
CA CYS A 197 -3.56 -15.87 19.91
C CYS A 197 -2.19 -15.29 20.33
N ASP A 198 -1.31 -15.04 19.36
CA ASP A 198 0.10 -14.80 19.62
C ASP A 198 0.67 -13.58 18.89
N SER A 199 1.81 -13.11 19.38
CA SER A 199 2.61 -12.07 18.75
C SER A 199 3.28 -12.60 17.48
N PRO A 200 3.41 -11.80 16.40
CA PRO A 200 3.09 -10.36 16.34
C PRO A 200 1.64 -10.07 15.91
N ALA A 201 0.82 -11.06 15.60
CA ALA A 201 -0.55 -10.84 15.10
C ALA A 201 -1.44 -10.13 16.12
N ASN A 202 -1.26 -10.42 17.42
CA ASN A 202 -1.98 -9.77 18.51
C ASN A 202 -1.39 -8.42 18.94
N SER A 203 -0.31 -7.95 18.31
CA SER A 203 0.36 -6.69 18.62
C SER A 203 0.10 -5.63 17.56
N SER A 204 0.42 -4.37 17.85
CA SER A 204 0.24 -3.26 16.90
C SER A 204 1.10 -3.38 15.64
N LEU A 205 2.22 -4.11 15.69
CA LEU A 205 3.14 -4.27 14.56
C LEU A 205 2.55 -5.21 13.50
N GLY A 206 2.08 -6.39 13.94
CA GLY A 206 1.55 -7.43 13.05
C GLY A 206 0.05 -7.33 12.77
N TRP A 207 -0.69 -6.56 13.56
CA TRP A 207 -2.13 -6.35 13.34
C TRP A 207 -2.42 -5.41 12.18
N ARG A 208 -3.35 -5.80 11.31
CA ARG A 208 -3.97 -4.93 10.30
C ARG A 208 -5.47 -5.19 10.29
N ASP A 209 -6.27 -4.13 10.20
CA ASP A 209 -7.73 -4.27 10.15
C ASP A 209 -8.12 -5.07 8.89
N PRO A 210 -8.85 -6.20 9.05
CA PRO A 210 -9.20 -7.06 7.92
C PRO A 210 -10.30 -6.46 7.03
N GLY A 211 -10.96 -5.38 7.45
CA GLY A 211 -12.19 -4.89 6.85
C GLY A 211 -13.39 -5.73 7.29
N PHE A 212 -14.30 -5.96 6.34
CA PHE A 212 -15.51 -6.76 6.54
C PHE A 212 -15.57 -7.83 5.47
N ILE A 213 -15.59 -9.10 5.90
CA ILE A 213 -15.57 -10.28 5.05
C ILE A 213 -17.01 -10.68 4.78
N HIS A 214 -17.39 -10.69 3.51
CA HIS A 214 -18.69 -11.06 3.02
C HIS A 214 -18.64 -12.49 2.48
N ASP A 215 -19.59 -13.34 2.88
CA ASP A 215 -19.73 -14.72 2.42
C ASP A 215 -21.16 -14.96 1.94
N GLY A 216 -21.31 -15.37 0.68
CA GLY A 216 -22.58 -15.78 0.09
C GLY A 216 -22.42 -17.01 -0.79
N VAL A 217 -23.50 -17.78 -0.94
CA VAL A 217 -23.53 -19.00 -1.76
C VAL A 217 -24.48 -18.81 -2.94
N MET A 218 -23.93 -18.77 -4.15
CA MET A 218 -24.72 -18.84 -5.38
C MET A 218 -25.22 -20.26 -5.55
N THR A 219 -26.48 -20.45 -5.96
CA THR A 219 -27.15 -21.76 -6.01
C THR A 219 -27.80 -21.98 -7.37
N GLY A 220 -28.27 -23.20 -7.66
CA GLY A 220 -28.92 -23.56 -8.94
C GLY A 220 -28.08 -23.17 -10.16
N LEU A 221 -26.79 -23.44 -10.10
CA LEU A 221 -25.83 -23.22 -11.17
C LEU A 221 -25.81 -24.44 -12.09
N ASP A 222 -25.73 -24.20 -13.40
CA ASP A 222 -25.52 -25.26 -14.38
C ASP A 222 -24.01 -25.56 -14.51
N PRO A 223 -23.57 -26.82 -14.33
CA PRO A 223 -22.17 -27.19 -14.48
C PRO A 223 -21.60 -26.83 -15.86
N GLY A 224 -20.34 -26.39 -15.90
CA GLY A 224 -19.63 -26.03 -17.13
C GLY A 224 -20.13 -24.75 -17.83
N LYS A 225 -20.98 -23.95 -17.18
CA LYS A 225 -21.44 -22.66 -17.73
C LYS A 225 -20.68 -21.48 -17.15
N ARG A 226 -20.07 -20.67 -18.03
CA ARG A 226 -19.52 -19.37 -17.67
C ARG A 226 -20.64 -18.45 -17.16
N LEU A 227 -20.39 -17.82 -16.03
CA LEU A 227 -21.34 -16.92 -15.38
C LEU A 227 -20.67 -15.58 -15.05
N VAL A 228 -21.49 -14.52 -15.07
CA VAL A 228 -21.12 -13.17 -14.69
C VAL A 228 -21.58 -12.92 -13.27
N VAL A 229 -20.68 -12.37 -12.46
CA VAL A 229 -20.92 -12.03 -11.06
C VAL A 229 -20.75 -10.53 -10.87
N MET A 230 -21.67 -9.90 -10.17
CA MET A 230 -21.55 -8.53 -9.72
C MET A 230 -21.68 -8.44 -8.20
N LEU A 231 -20.68 -7.84 -7.57
CA LEU A 231 -20.70 -7.57 -6.14
C LEU A 231 -21.41 -6.26 -5.89
N LEU A 232 -22.46 -6.29 -5.07
CA LEU A 232 -23.19 -5.14 -4.60
C LEU A 232 -22.73 -4.83 -3.19
N ALA A 233 -22.06 -3.70 -2.96
CA ALA A 233 -21.80 -3.20 -1.61
C ALA A 233 -21.94 -1.67 -1.61
N GLY A 234 -22.96 -1.16 -0.93
CA GLY A 234 -23.29 0.27 -0.98
C GLY A 234 -23.63 0.77 -2.40
N VAL A 235 -23.21 2.00 -2.74
CA VAL A 235 -23.60 2.71 -3.97
C VAL A 235 -22.76 2.31 -5.21
N ARG A 236 -21.76 1.43 -5.09
CA ARG A 236 -20.85 1.09 -6.20
C ARG A 236 -20.69 -0.43 -6.36
N SER A 237 -21.04 -0.94 -7.54
CA SER A 237 -20.94 -2.36 -7.88
C SER A 237 -19.64 -2.70 -8.62
N THR A 238 -19.15 -3.94 -8.52
CA THR A 238 -18.01 -4.45 -9.32
C THR A 238 -18.42 -5.71 -10.07
N ALA A 239 -18.27 -5.74 -11.40
CA ALA A 239 -18.52 -6.92 -12.24
C ALA A 239 -17.26 -7.79 -12.42
N LEU A 240 -17.44 -9.10 -12.48
CA LEU A 240 -16.43 -10.13 -12.67
C LEU A 240 -16.97 -11.18 -13.66
N TYR A 241 -16.08 -11.73 -14.48
CA TYR A 241 -16.41 -12.82 -15.40
C TYR A 241 -15.72 -14.10 -14.95
N LEU A 242 -16.47 -15.18 -14.77
CA LEU A 242 -15.94 -16.41 -14.16
C LEU A 242 -16.14 -17.63 -15.06
N PRO A 243 -15.07 -18.36 -15.41
CA PRO A 243 -15.19 -19.71 -15.94
C PRO A 243 -15.50 -20.70 -14.81
N THR A 244 -16.55 -21.50 -14.94
CA THR A 244 -16.74 -22.70 -14.12
C THR A 244 -16.05 -23.86 -14.83
N GLN A 245 -15.13 -24.56 -14.16
CA GLN A 245 -14.58 -25.81 -14.69
C GLN A 245 -15.56 -26.96 -14.52
#